data_AF-A0A846Q5I4-F1
#
_entry.id   AF-A0A846Q5I4-F1
#
_cell.length_a   1.000
_cell.length_b   1.000
_cell.length_c   1.000
_cell.angle_alpha   90.00
_cell.angle_beta   90.00
_cell.angle_gamma   90.00
#
_symmetry.space_group_name_H-M   'P 1'
#
loop_
_entity.id
_entity.type
_entity.pdbx_description
1 polymer ?
#
loop_
_entity_poly.entity_id
_entity_poly.type
_entity_poly.pdbx_seq_one_letter_code
_entity_poly.pdbx_strand_id
1 'polypeptide(L)'
;WYVVRNIIYILRKIGDPKALSYLLRASGHSDPRVRKEMLKTLGEIGGQKAVAAIRECMDDPEPFIRTTAARALGSIGSDSAKLVLIEKLSDNRFLNTDFNEKKEFFEVLATWREGSVHDFLMKIIKKTPFFKRAK
;
A
#
# COMPACT_ATOMS: atom_id res chain seq x y z
N TRP A 1 14.40 18.31 1.42
CA TRP A 1 13.52 17.48 2.27
C TRP A 1 12.40 18.27 2.94
N TYR A 2 12.70 19.26 3.81
CA TYR A 2 11.68 20.02 4.55
C TYR A 2 10.65 20.73 3.65
N VAL A 3 11.10 21.38 2.58
CA VAL A 3 10.23 22.12 1.63
C VAL A 3 9.29 21.19 0.86
N VAL A 4 9.81 20.07 0.32
CA VAL A 4 9.00 19.09 -0.42
C VAL A 4 7.92 18.46 0.46
N ARG A 5 8.27 18.10 1.70
CA ARG A 5 7.30 17.59 2.68
C ARG A 5 6.20 18.59 3.00
N ASN A 6 6.55 19.86 3.22
CA ASN A 6 5.57 20.90 3.51
C ASN A 6 4.66 21.17 2.30
N ILE A 7 5.19 21.14 1.08
CA ILE A 7 4.38 21.24 -0.13
C ILE A 7 3.38 20.09 -0.22
N ILE A 8 3.81 18.84 0.00
CA ILE A 8 2.91 17.67 0.02
C ILE A 8 1.82 17.82 1.10
N TYR A 9 2.20 18.26 2.30
CA TYR A 9 1.26 18.50 3.39
C TYR A 9 0.23 19.60 3.09
N ILE A 10 0.66 20.69 2.45
CA ILE A 10 -0.20 21.80 2.05
C ILE A 10 -1.14 21.36 0.92
N LEU A 11 -0.61 20.66 -0.08
CA LEU A 11 -1.41 20.10 -1.18
C LEU A 11 -2.50 19.14 -0.67
N ARG A 12 -2.19 18.31 0.34
CA ARG A 12 -3.15 17.48 1.07
C ARG A 12 -4.28 18.30 1.70
N LYS A 13 -3.96 19.44 2.31
CA LYS A 13 -4.95 20.33 2.95
C LYS A 13 -5.83 21.08 1.95
N ILE A 14 -5.31 21.36 0.75
CA ILE A 14 -6.02 22.12 -0.29
C ILE A 14 -7.00 21.22 -1.07
N GLY A 15 -6.68 19.94 -1.27
CA GLY A 15 -7.56 19.02 -2.01
C GLY A 15 -7.67 19.31 -3.51
N ASP A 16 -6.73 20.07 -4.09
CA ASP A 16 -6.72 20.44 -5.52
C ASP A 16 -6.40 19.20 -6.40
N PRO A 17 -7.22 18.87 -7.41
CA PRO A 17 -6.90 17.83 -8.40
C PRO A 17 -5.54 17.99 -9.10
N LYS A 18 -5.00 19.20 -9.22
CA LYS A 18 -3.63 19.44 -9.75
C LYS A 18 -2.56 18.89 -8.80
N ALA A 19 -2.81 18.85 -7.50
CA ALA A 19 -1.91 18.22 -6.52
C ALA A 19 -1.66 16.75 -6.85
N LEU A 20 -2.68 16.05 -7.34
CA LEU A 20 -2.57 14.65 -7.73
C LEU A 20 -1.49 14.46 -8.80
N SER A 21 -1.43 15.34 -9.80
CA SER A 21 -0.40 15.27 -10.85
C SER A 21 1.04 15.43 -10.32
N TYR A 22 1.23 16.27 -9.30
CA TYR A 22 2.52 16.42 -8.63
C TYR A 22 2.86 15.24 -7.71
N LEU A 23 1.86 14.70 -6.99
CA LEU A 23 2.00 13.52 -6.16
C LEU A 23 2.35 12.28 -7.00
N LEU A 24 1.74 12.13 -8.18
CA LEU A 24 2.08 11.06 -9.12
C LEU A 24 3.55 11.12 -9.56
N ARG A 25 4.14 12.31 -9.74
CA ARG A 25 5.58 12.44 -10.04
C ARG A 25 6.47 12.05 -8.86
N ALA A 26 5.96 12.17 -7.63
CA ALA A 26 6.72 11.86 -6.42
C ALA A 26 6.85 10.35 -6.14
N SER A 27 6.12 9.48 -6.85
CA SER A 27 6.29 8.02 -6.75
C SER A 27 7.67 7.54 -7.20
N GLY A 28 8.28 8.20 -8.19
CA GLY A 28 9.63 7.91 -8.66
C GLY A 28 10.76 8.66 -7.94
N HIS A 29 10.47 9.36 -6.84
CA HIS A 29 11.48 10.19 -6.17
C HIS A 29 12.55 9.33 -5.48
N SER A 30 13.83 9.71 -5.58
CA SER A 30 14.96 8.94 -5.02
C SER A 30 14.90 8.82 -3.49
N ASP A 31 14.57 9.91 -2.80
CA ASP A 31 14.37 9.91 -1.34
C ASP A 31 13.09 9.16 -0.93
N PRO A 32 13.17 8.02 -0.22
CA PRO A 32 12.01 7.23 0.14
C PRO A 32 11.10 7.95 1.15
N ARG A 33 11.60 8.94 1.89
CA ARG A 33 10.76 9.77 2.77
C ARG A 33 9.75 10.59 1.98
N VAL A 34 10.10 11.01 0.77
CA VAL A 34 9.20 11.73 -0.15
C VAL A 34 8.13 10.76 -0.66
N ARG A 35 8.52 9.55 -1.08
CA ARG A 35 7.59 8.50 -1.52
C ARG A 35 6.59 8.14 -0.40
N LYS A 36 7.06 8.02 0.84
CA LYS A 36 6.21 7.76 2.02
C LYS A 36 5.12 8.82 2.22
N GLU A 37 5.48 10.10 2.16
CA GLU A 37 4.50 11.19 2.34
C GLU A 37 3.52 11.29 1.17
N MET A 38 3.99 11.00 -0.04
CA MET A 38 3.12 10.84 -1.20
C MET A 38 2.10 9.72 -0.98
N LEU A 39 2.52 8.53 -0.55
CA LEU A 39 1.63 7.39 -0.31
C LEU A 39 0.56 7.68 0.75
N LYS A 40 0.94 8.29 1.87
CA LYS A 40 -0.02 8.72 2.90
C LYS A 40 -1.06 9.66 2.30
N THR A 41 -0.61 10.63 1.51
CA THR A 41 -1.48 11.62 0.88
C THR A 41 -2.43 10.96 -0.12
N LEU A 42 -1.94 10.02 -0.94
CA LEU A 42 -2.78 9.26 -1.86
C LEU A 42 -3.80 8.37 -1.14
N GLY A 43 -3.42 7.77 0.00
CA GLY A 43 -4.32 6.99 0.84
C GLY A 43 -5.48 7.81 1.41
N GLU A 44 -5.22 9.06 1.77
CA GLU A 44 -6.24 10.00 2.26
C GLU A 44 -7.13 10.55 1.13
N ILE A 45 -6.56 10.88 -0.03
CA ILE A 45 -7.31 11.42 -1.18
C ILE A 45 -8.19 10.33 -1.81
N GLY A 46 -7.65 9.12 -1.95
CA GLY A 46 -8.32 8.01 -2.60
C GLY A 46 -8.60 8.21 -4.10
N GLY A 47 -9.54 7.41 -4.61
CA GLY A 47 -9.90 7.37 -6.02
C GLY A 47 -8.99 6.49 -6.88
N GLN A 48 -9.44 6.20 -8.10
CA GLN A 48 -8.82 5.20 -8.97
C GLN A 48 -7.37 5.55 -9.36
N LYS A 49 -7.07 6.83 -9.58
CA LYS A 49 -5.71 7.30 -9.89
C LYS A 49 -4.75 7.13 -8.70
N ALA A 50 -5.22 7.32 -7.48
CA ALA A 50 -4.41 7.07 -6.28
C ALA A 50 -4.11 5.58 -6.15
N VAL A 51 -5.11 4.71 -6.35
CA VAL A 51 -4.92 3.25 -6.33
C VAL A 51 -3.90 2.80 -7.37
N ALA A 52 -3.96 3.35 -8.59
CA ALA A 52 -3.01 3.03 -9.66
C ALA A 52 -1.56 3.38 -9.29
N ALA A 53 -1.33 4.56 -8.70
CA ALA A 53 0.02 4.96 -8.28
C ALA A 53 0.52 4.22 -7.04
N ILE A 54 -0.37 3.94 -6.07
CA ILE A 54 0.01 3.13 -4.91
C ILE A 54 0.39 1.72 -5.33
N ARG A 55 -0.27 1.14 -6.35
CA ARG A 55 0.07 -0.17 -6.93
C ARG A 55 1.54 -0.23 -7.37
N GLU A 56 2.08 0.82 -7.98
CA GLU A 56 3.49 0.87 -8.41
C GLU A 56 4.47 0.78 -7.23
N CYS A 57 4.10 1.32 -6.07
CA CYS A 57 4.93 1.28 -4.86
C CYS A 57 4.82 -0.05 -4.08
N MET A 58 3.98 -1.00 -4.50
CA MET A 58 3.89 -2.33 -3.88
C MET A 58 5.13 -3.19 -4.15
N ASP A 59 5.94 -2.81 -5.14
CA ASP A 59 7.20 -3.44 -5.52
C ASP A 59 8.43 -2.55 -5.23
N ASP A 60 8.26 -1.51 -4.40
CA ASP A 60 9.35 -0.60 -4.04
C ASP A 60 10.53 -1.37 -3.40
N PRO A 61 11.79 -1.02 -3.69
CA PRO A 61 12.95 -1.67 -3.07
C PRO A 61 12.93 -1.58 -1.54
N GLU A 62 12.39 -0.50 -0.97
CA GLU A 62 12.35 -0.27 0.46
C GLU A 62 11.14 -0.95 1.13
N PRO A 63 11.34 -1.90 2.07
CA PRO A 63 10.23 -2.62 2.72
C PRO A 63 9.22 -1.70 3.42
N PHE A 64 9.69 -0.61 4.03
CA PHE A 64 8.81 0.33 4.71
C PHE A 64 7.93 1.14 3.75
N ILE A 65 8.34 1.28 2.48
CA ILE A 65 7.51 1.90 1.44
C ILE A 65 6.42 0.93 1.01
N ARG A 66 6.75 -0.35 0.82
CA ARG A 66 5.76 -1.40 0.51
C ARG A 66 4.69 -1.53 1.59
N THR A 67 5.06 -1.50 2.88
CA THR A 67 4.09 -1.51 3.98
C THR A 67 3.27 -0.22 4.06
N THR A 68 3.87 0.94 3.75
CA THR A 68 3.12 2.20 3.67
C THR A 68 2.12 2.18 2.51
N ALA A 69 2.48 1.59 1.36
CA ALA A 69 1.60 1.43 0.21
C ALA A 69 0.40 0.52 0.56
N ALA A 70 0.65 -0.61 1.23
CA ALA A 70 -0.41 -1.48 1.73
C ALA A 70 -1.36 -0.73 2.67
N ARG A 71 -0.85 0.03 3.65
CA ARG A 71 -1.68 0.85 4.55
C ARG A 71 -2.48 1.91 3.82
N ALA A 72 -1.91 2.56 2.81
CA ALA A 72 -2.60 3.55 1.99
C ALA A 72 -3.76 2.92 1.21
N LEU A 73 -3.58 1.73 0.61
CA LEU A 73 -4.68 0.97 0.00
C LEU A 73 -5.74 0.61 1.05
N GLY A 74 -5.31 0.18 2.23
CA GLY A 74 -6.14 -0.06 3.41
C GLY A 74 -7.09 1.09 3.71
N SER A 75 -6.53 2.30 3.82
CA SER A 75 -7.29 3.53 4.07
C SER A 75 -8.28 3.87 2.95
N ILE A 76 -7.96 3.57 1.69
CA ILE A 76 -8.87 3.80 0.57
C ILE A 76 -10.07 2.84 0.62
N GLY A 77 -9.84 1.55 0.91
CA GLY A 77 -10.89 0.55 1.14
C GLY A 77 -11.82 0.26 -0.05
N SER A 78 -11.54 0.77 -1.25
CA SER A 78 -12.32 0.47 -2.46
C SER A 78 -12.03 -0.93 -2.99
N ASP A 79 -12.94 -1.52 -3.75
CA ASP A 79 -12.74 -2.87 -4.31
C ASP A 79 -11.49 -2.96 -5.18
N SER A 80 -11.16 -1.90 -5.91
CA SER A 80 -9.90 -1.82 -6.66
C SER A 80 -8.68 -1.86 -5.73
N ALA A 81 -8.72 -1.21 -4.57
CA ALA A 81 -7.64 -1.25 -3.59
C ALA A 81 -7.50 -2.64 -2.95
N LYS A 82 -8.63 -3.31 -2.67
CA LYS A 82 -8.66 -4.69 -2.16
C LYS A 82 -8.03 -5.67 -3.14
N LEU A 83 -8.38 -5.56 -4.42
CA LEU A 83 -7.84 -6.40 -5.47
C LEU A 83 -6.31 -6.29 -5.57
N VAL A 84 -5.77 -5.07 -5.52
CA VAL A 84 -4.30 -4.85 -5.53
C VAL A 84 -3.62 -5.60 -4.38
N LEU A 85 -4.16 -5.50 -3.16
CA LEU A 85 -3.56 -6.13 -1.99
C LEU A 85 -3.64 -7.66 -2.07
N ILE A 86 -4.78 -8.20 -2.52
CA ILE A 86 -4.99 -9.65 -2.71
C ILE A 86 -4.06 -10.22 -3.79
N GLU A 87 -3.89 -9.50 -4.91
CA GLU A 87 -2.94 -9.87 -5.97
C GLU A 87 -1.53 -9.94 -5.41
N LYS A 88 -1.10 -8.93 -4.65
CA LYS A 88 0.23 -8.89 -4.05
C LYS A 88 0.47 -10.02 -3.05
N LEU A 89 -0.52 -10.31 -2.19
CA LEU A 89 -0.44 -11.41 -1.22
C LEU A 89 -0.44 -12.80 -1.87
N SER A 90 -0.94 -12.89 -3.10
CA SER A 90 -0.91 -14.13 -3.90
C SER A 90 0.40 -14.31 -4.67
N ASP A 91 1.27 -13.30 -4.72
CA ASP A 91 2.58 -13.38 -5.35
C ASP A 91 3.53 -14.24 -4.50
N ASN A 92 4.11 -15.28 -5.11
CA ASN A 92 5.08 -16.16 -4.44
C ASN A 92 6.31 -15.39 -3.93
N ARG A 93 6.68 -14.27 -4.56
CA ARG A 93 7.79 -13.42 -4.10
C ARG A 93 7.47 -12.76 -2.76
N PHE A 94 6.20 -12.38 -2.55
CA PHE A 94 5.75 -11.83 -1.28
C PHE A 94 5.79 -12.87 -0.16
N LEU A 95 5.56 -14.15 -0.46
CA LEU A 95 5.65 -15.22 0.54
C LEU A 95 7.06 -15.36 1.15
N ASN A 96 8.09 -14.80 0.53
CA ASN A 96 9.47 -14.84 1.01
C ASN A 96 9.91 -13.54 1.73
N THR A 97 9.02 -12.56 1.89
CA THR A 97 9.34 -11.30 2.61
C THR A 97 9.44 -11.51 4.13
N ASP A 98 9.97 -10.50 4.82
CA ASP A 98 10.12 -10.50 6.27
C ASP A 98 8.78 -10.69 7.00
N PHE A 99 8.83 -11.27 8.19
CA PHE A 99 7.65 -11.49 9.02
C PHE A 99 6.91 -10.19 9.35
N ASN A 100 7.64 -9.10 9.62
CA ASN A 100 7.00 -7.82 9.94
C ASN A 100 6.25 -7.25 8.72
N GLU A 101 6.83 -7.38 7.53
CA GLU A 101 6.16 -6.95 6.30
C GLU A 101 4.88 -7.76 6.04
N LYS A 102 4.95 -9.08 6.19
CA LYS A 102 3.76 -9.94 6.11
C LYS A 102 2.70 -9.50 7.11
N LYS A 103 3.06 -9.39 8.39
CA LYS A 103 2.14 -8.96 9.46
C LYS A 103 1.39 -7.70 9.08
N GLU A 104 2.09 -6.67 8.60
CA GLU A 104 1.47 -5.40 8.22
C GLU A 104 0.42 -5.54 7.13
N PHE A 105 0.67 -6.36 6.10
CA PHE A 105 -0.32 -6.60 5.05
C PHE A 105 -1.56 -7.34 5.58
N PHE A 106 -1.39 -8.29 6.50
CA PHE A 106 -2.53 -8.99 7.13
C PHE A 106 -3.31 -8.10 8.09
N GLU A 107 -2.63 -7.21 8.83
CA GLU A 107 -3.29 -6.19 9.67
C GLU A 107 -4.15 -5.26 8.82
N VAL A 108 -3.66 -4.83 7.66
CA VAL A 108 -4.46 -4.05 6.70
C VAL A 108 -5.70 -4.83 6.25
N LEU A 109 -5.56 -6.11 5.91
CA LEU A 109 -6.72 -6.94 5.55
C LEU A 109 -7.73 -7.04 6.70
N ALA A 110 -7.27 -7.14 7.95
CA ALA A 110 -8.13 -7.21 9.13
C ALA A 110 -8.95 -5.91 9.34
N THR A 111 -8.49 -4.78 8.82
CA THR A 111 -9.27 -3.53 8.87
C THR A 111 -10.50 -3.54 7.97
N TRP A 112 -10.53 -4.39 6.94
CA TRP A 112 -11.68 -4.55 6.04
C TRP A 112 -12.62 -5.62 6.58
N ARG A 113 -13.75 -5.20 7.17
CA ARG A 113 -14.79 -6.09 7.74
C ARG A 113 -15.67 -6.77 6.67
N GLU A 114 -15.08 -7.35 5.64
CA GLU A 114 -15.82 -7.93 4.51
C GLU A 114 -15.56 -9.42 4.29
N GLY A 115 -16.61 -10.12 3.83
CA GLY A 115 -16.56 -11.56 3.52
C GLY A 115 -15.54 -11.95 2.45
N SER A 116 -15.12 -11.02 1.59
CA SER A 116 -14.07 -11.24 0.58
C SER A 116 -12.69 -11.52 1.21
N VAL A 117 -12.40 -10.92 2.36
CA VAL A 117 -11.18 -11.20 3.13
C VAL A 117 -11.25 -12.59 3.76
N HIS A 118 -12.43 -13.01 4.22
CA HIS A 118 -12.63 -14.32 4.84
C HIS A 118 -12.28 -15.47 3.88
N ASP A 119 -12.87 -15.48 2.68
CA ASP A 119 -12.61 -16.53 1.69
C ASP A 119 -11.14 -16.58 1.26
N PHE A 120 -10.52 -15.40 1.14
CA PHE A 120 -9.11 -15.26 0.83
C PHE A 120 -8.21 -15.83 1.94
N LEU A 121 -8.46 -15.47 3.20
CA LEU A 121 -7.73 -16.02 4.35
C LEU A 121 -7.88 -17.53 4.44
N MET A 122 -9.09 -18.06 4.23
CA MET A 122 -9.35 -19.49 4.20
C MET A 122 -8.57 -20.20 3.08
N LYS A 123 -8.44 -19.57 1.91
CA LYS A 123 -7.65 -20.09 0.79
C LYS A 123 -6.14 -20.07 1.09
N ILE A 124 -5.63 -19.02 1.73
CA ILE A 124 -4.22 -18.93 2.15
C ILE A 124 -3.90 -20.03 3.17
N ILE A 125 -4.75 -20.21 4.17
CA ILE A 125 -4.54 -21.21 5.22
C ILE A 125 -4.41 -22.61 4.63
N LYS A 126 -5.26 -22.94 3.65
CA LYS A 126 -5.23 -24.24 2.96
C LYS A 126 -3.98 -24.45 2.09
N LYS A 127 -3.32 -23.39 1.61
CA LYS A 127 -2.23 -23.51 0.63
C LYS A 127 -0.90 -24.01 1.19
N THR A 128 -0.72 -24.09 2.52
CA THR A 128 0.40 -24.72 3.28
C THR A 128 1.82 -24.08 3.36
N PRO A 129 2.36 -23.16 2.53
CA PRO A 129 3.70 -22.60 2.77
C PRO A 129 3.68 -21.42 3.74
N PHE A 130 2.53 -20.76 3.95
CA PHE A 130 2.46 -19.53 4.75
C PHE A 130 2.81 -19.73 6.24
N PHE A 131 2.51 -20.91 6.79
CA PHE A 131 2.78 -21.26 8.19
C PHE A 131 4.04 -22.10 8.40
N LYS A 132 4.75 -22.46 7.33
CA LYS A 132 6.07 -23.11 7.48
C LYS A 132 7.04 -22.02 7.92
N ARG A 133 7.38 -22.01 9.22
CA ARG A 133 8.44 -21.17 9.79
C ARG A 133 9.67 -21.27 8.88
N ALA A 134 10.15 -20.12 8.40
CA ALA A 134 11.53 -20.03 7.93
C ALA A 134 12.41 -20.52 9.08
N LYS A 135 13.15 -21.60 8.82
CA LYS A 135 14.12 -22.18 9.77
C LYS A 135 15.29 -21.23 9.95
#